data_AF-A0A9D1ETQ7-F1
#
_entry.id   AF-A0A9D1ETQ7-F1
#
_cell.length_a   1.000
_cell.length_b   1.000
_cell.length_c   1.000
_cell.angle_alpha   90.00
_cell.angle_beta   90.00
_cell.angle_gamma   90.00
#
_symmetry.space_group_name_H-M   'P 1'
#
loop_
_entity.id
_entity.type
_entity.pdbx_description
1 polymer ?
#
loop_
_entity_poly.entity_id
_entity_poly.type
_entity_poly.pdbx_seq_one_letter_code
_entity_poly.pdbx_strand_id
1 'polypeptide(L)' 'MSRTFTNRLSYGFLKYLHMLRVEHAKGLIKNSDMKMSEIMMKSGFADQKTFNRVFRELVHMTPSEYRRCEYAAGQ' A
#
# COMPACT_ATOMS: atom_id res chain seq x y z
N MET A 1 9.64 29.74 -15.87
CA MET A 1 10.39 28.79 -15.01
C MET A 1 9.68 28.64 -13.66
N SER A 2 8.59 27.87 -13.58
CA SER A 2 7.94 27.55 -12.30
C SER A 2 8.18 26.08 -11.98
N ARG A 3 9.36 25.76 -11.43
CA ARG A 3 9.72 24.41 -10.96
C ARG A 3 9.53 24.26 -9.45
N THR A 4 9.05 25.29 -8.77
CA THR A 4 9.01 25.34 -7.29
C THR A 4 7.62 25.20 -6.69
N PHE A 5 6.55 25.30 -7.49
CA PHE A 5 5.18 25.20 -6.97
C PHE A 5 4.63 23.77 -6.86
N THR A 6 5.11 22.85 -7.70
CA THR A 6 4.59 21.48 -7.72
C THR A 6 5.24 20.58 -6.68
N ASN A 7 6.47 20.85 -6.23
CA ASN A 7 7.23 19.85 -5.47
C ASN A 7 6.70 19.60 -4.04
N ARG A 8 6.16 20.63 -3.36
CA ARG A 8 5.53 20.45 -2.04
C ARG A 8 4.10 19.92 -2.14
N LEU A 9 3.33 20.36 -3.15
CA LEU A 9 1.94 19.93 -3.35
C LEU A 9 1.87 18.47 -3.85
N SER A 10 2.75 18.09 -4.79
CA SER A 10 2.85 16.73 -5.32
C SER A 10 3.26 15.72 -4.26
N TYR A 11 4.10 16.11 -3.28
CA TYR A 11 4.52 15.20 -2.22
C TYR A 11 3.34 14.82 -1.30
N GLY A 12 2.48 15.79 -0.96
CA GLY A 12 1.26 15.54 -0.18
C GLY A 12 0.26 14.66 -0.93
N PHE A 13 0.02 14.96 -2.20
CA PHE A 13 -0.89 14.17 -3.04
C PHE A 13 -0.40 12.73 -3.24
N LEU A 14 0.89 12.52 -3.53
CA LEU A 14 1.45 11.18 -3.68
C LEU A 14 1.37 10.38 -2.38
N LYS A 15 1.63 11.01 -1.22
CA LYS A 15 1.48 10.37 0.08
C LYS A 15 0.03 9.97 0.35
N TYR A 16 -0.92 10.85 0.04
CA TYR A 16 -2.35 10.56 0.19
C TYR A 16 -2.80 9.43 -0.77
N LEU A 17 -2.36 9.45 -2.02
CA LEU A 17 -2.61 8.40 -2.99
C LEU A 17 -2.04 7.05 -2.52
N HIS A 18 -0.83 7.05 -1.98
CA HIS A 18 -0.20 5.86 -1.39
C HIS A 18 -1.01 5.33 -0.20
N MET A 19 -1.52 6.20 0.68
CA MET A 19 -2.42 5.79 1.75
C MET A 19 -3.67 5.10 1.21
N LEU A 20 -4.38 5.72 0.27
CA LEU A 20 -5.58 5.12 -0.35
C LEU A 20 -5.28 3.76 -0.99
N ARG A 21 -4.17 3.64 -1.72
CA ARG A 21 -3.75 2.39 -2.35
C ARG A 21 -3.45 1.30 -1.32
N VAL A 22 -2.77 1.64 -0.22
CA VAL A 22 -2.48 0.70 0.87
C VAL A 22 -3.76 0.30 1.61
N GLU A 23 -4.70 1.22 1.81
CA GLU A 23 -5.99 0.91 2.43
C GLU A 23 -6.78 -0.08 1.57
N HIS A 24 -6.81 0.12 0.26
CA HIS A 24 -7.40 -0.83 -0.69
C HIS A 24 -6.67 -2.19 -0.65
N ALA A 25 -5.33 -2.20 -0.59
CA ALA A 25 -4.54 -3.43 -0.44
C ALA A 25 -4.91 -4.19 0.83
N LYS A 26 -5.09 -3.50 1.96
CA LYS A 26 -5.52 -4.12 3.24
C LYS A 26 -6.90 -4.76 3.10
N GLY A 27 -7.84 -4.08 2.43
CA GLY A 27 -9.15 -4.64 2.12
C GLY A 27 -9.07 -5.91 1.28
N LEU A 28 -8.21 -5.94 0.26
CA LEU A 28 -7.97 -7.14 -0.55
C LEU A 28 -7.33 -8.26 0.26
N ILE A 29 -6.38 -7.95 1.15
CA ILE A 29 -5.73 -8.96 2.01
C ILE A 29 -6.75 -9.59 2.97
N LYS A 30 -7.68 -8.81 3.52
CA LYS A 30 -8.73 -9.28 4.43
C LYS A 30 -9.80 -10.12 3.73
N ASN A 31 -10.22 -9.70 2.54
CA ASN A 31 -11.35 -10.31 1.84
C ASN A 31 -10.93 -11.38 0.81
N SER A 32 -9.62 -11.62 0.61
CA SER A 32 -9.15 -12.56 -0.41
C SER A 32 -7.81 -13.22 -0.10
N ASP A 33 -7.67 -14.46 -0.57
CA ASP A 33 -6.44 -15.25 -0.54
C ASP A 33 -5.53 -15.03 -1.77
N MET A 34 -5.74 -13.93 -2.51
CA MET A 34 -4.96 -13.62 -3.72
C MET A 34 -3.45 -13.58 -3.45
N LYS A 35 -2.62 -13.80 -4.46
CA LYS A 35 -1.16 -13.68 -4.26
C LYS A 35 -0.79 -12.23 -3.98
N MET A 36 0.27 -12.00 -3.20
CA MET A 36 0.74 -10.64 -2.88
C MET A 36 1.07 -9.82 -4.13
N SER A 37 1.56 -10.48 -5.19
CA SER A 37 1.81 -9.86 -6.50
C SER A 37 0.53 -9.36 -7.17
N GLU A 38 -0.59 -10.10 -7.03
CA GLU A 38 -1.89 -9.68 -7.58
C GLU A 38 -2.50 -8.54 -6.78
N ILE A 39 -2.39 -8.60 -5.45
CA ILE A 39 -2.84 -7.53 -4.55
C ILE A 39 -2.09 -6.24 -4.85
N MET A 40 -0.77 -6.31 -5.04
CA MET A 40 0.05 -5.18 -5.47
C MET A 40 -0.48 -4.56 -6.77
N MET A 41 -0.68 -5.38 -7.82
CA MET A 41 -1.18 -4.89 -9.10
C MET A 41 -2.59 -4.29 -8.99
N LYS A 42 -3.52 -4.96 -8.28
CA LYS A 42 -4.88 -4.45 -8.05
C LYS A 42 -4.92 -3.18 -7.20
N SER A 43 -3.92 -2.97 -6.36
CA SER A 43 -3.77 -1.75 -5.55
C SER A 43 -3.10 -0.60 -6.32
N GLY A 44 -2.76 -0.81 -7.59
CA GLY A 44 -2.18 0.22 -8.46
C GLY A 44 -0.68 0.44 -8.25
N PHE A 45 0.03 -0.53 -7.68
CA PHE A 45 1.49 -0.50 -7.60
C PHE A 45 2.09 -1.27 -8.79
N ALA A 46 3.01 -0.61 -9.49
CA ALA A 46 3.73 -1.21 -10.62
C ALA A 46 4.91 -2.08 -10.18
N ASP A 47 5.45 -1.85 -8.97
CA ASP A 47 6.67 -2.49 -8.49
C ASP A 47 6.56 -2.93 -7.02
N GLN A 48 7.07 -4.12 -6.75
CA GLN A 48 6.99 -4.78 -5.44
C GLN A 48 7.85 -4.08 -4.39
N LYS A 49 9.01 -3.52 -4.75
CA LYS A 49 9.86 -2.79 -3.79
C LYS A 49 9.14 -1.53 -3.31
N THR A 50 8.51 -0.81 -4.23
CA THR A 50 7.74 0.40 -3.91
C THR A 50 6.54 0.08 -3.03
N PHE A 51 5.78 -0.96 -3.37
CA PHE A 51 4.67 -1.43 -2.57
C PHE A 51 5.12 -1.84 -1.16
N ASN A 52 6.14 -2.70 -1.06
CA ASN A 52 6.63 -3.17 0.23
C ASN A 52 7.13 -2.02 1.11
N ARG A 53 7.86 -1.05 0.53
CA ARG A 53 8.33 0.12 1.28
C ARG A 53 7.17 0.95 1.81
N VAL A 54 6.24 1.32 0.94
CA VAL A 54 5.09 2.17 1.30
C VAL A 54 4.16 1.47 2.28
N PHE A 55 3.89 0.18 2.07
CA PHE A 55 3.06 -0.62 2.96
C PHE A 55 3.71 -0.74 4.34
N ARG A 56 5.02 -1.01 4.41
CA ARG A 56 5.75 -1.05 5.68
C ARG A 56 5.82 0.32 6.36
N GLU A 57 5.95 1.41 5.62
CA GLU A 57 5.94 2.78 6.18
C GLU A 57 4.58 3.14 6.79
N LEU A 58 3.47 2.69 6.19
CA LEU A 58 2.10 3.03 6.61
C LEU A 58 1.49 2.05 7.62
N VAL A 59 1.81 0.76 7.50
CA VAL A 59 1.22 -0.33 8.30
C VAL A 59 2.21 -0.86 9.35
N HIS A 60 3.49 -0.46 9.27
CA HIS A 60 4.59 -0.92 10.13
C HIS A 60 4.86 -2.43 10.09
N MET A 61 4.33 -3.13 9.09
CA MET A 61 4.54 -4.56 8.85
C MET A 61 4.51 -4.85 7.35
N THR A 62 4.98 -6.02 6.95
CA THR A 62 4.89 -6.46 5.55
C THR A 62 3.47 -6.94 5.20
N PRO A 63 3.08 -6.91 3.93
CA PRO A 63 1.78 -7.42 3.47
C PRO A 63 1.52 -8.89 3.89
N SER A 64 2.56 -9.72 3.87
CA SER A 64 2.50 -11.13 4.28
C SER A 64 2.30 -11.28 5.79
N GLU A 65 2.98 -10.47 6.60
CA GLU A 65 2.77 -10.43 8.05
C GLU A 65 1.35 -9.94 8.37
N TYR A 66 0.89 -8.89 7.68
CA TYR A 66 -0.47 -8.36 7.82
C TYR A 66 -1.52 -9.44 7.56
N ARG A 67 -1.36 -10.21 6.48
CA ARG A 67 -2.22 -11.36 6.19
C ARG A 67 -2.24 -12.37 7.34
N ARG A 68 -1.07 -12.73 7.87
CA ARG A 68 -0.96 -13.71 8.96
C ARG A 68 -1.61 -13.22 10.25
N CYS A 69 -1.42 -11.94 10.59
CA CYS A 69 -2.04 -11.34 11.77
C CYS A 69 -3.56 -11.26 11.66
N GLU A 70 -4.11 -10.94 10.48
CA GLU A 70 -5.55 -10.91 10.27
C GLU A 70 -6.18 -12.31 10.40
N TYR A 71 -5.52 -13.37 9.92
CA TYR A 71 -5.96 -14.75 10.17
C TYR A 71 -5.96 -15.13 11.66
N ALA A 72 -5.11 -14.51 12.47
CA ALA A 72 -5.05 -14.75 13.92
C ALA A 72 -6.08 -13.93 14.71
N ALA A 73 -6.57 -12.81 14.18
CA ALA A 73 -7.56 -11.94 14.82
C ALA A 73 -9.02 -12.32 14.47
N GLY A 74 -9.23 -13.13 13.43
CA GLY A 74 -10.53 -13.60 12.96
C GLY A 74 -10.94 -15.00 13.43
N GLN A 75 -10.22 -15.60 14.39
CA GLN A 75 -10.59 -16.85 15.06
C GLN A 75 -11.06 -16.61 16.50
#